data_AF-A0A538Q8S9-F1
#
_entry.id   AF-A0A538Q8S9-F1
#
_cell.length_a   1.000
_cell.length_b   1.000
_cell.length_c   1.000
_cell.angle_alpha   90.00
_cell.angle_beta   90.00
_cell.angle_gamma   90.00
#
_symmetry.space_group_name_H-M   'P 1'
#
loop_
_entity.id
_entity.type
_entity.pdbx_description
1 polymer ?
#
loop_
_entity_poly.entity_id
_entity_poly.type
_entity_poly.pdbx_seq_one_letter_code
_entity_poly.pdbx_strand_id
1 'polypeptide(L)'
;MPPKDFTPDGWKPSHQELEPSGDDKRHAEESGRPTRVSVWDAVLTTIAEARAFRSRPVITIAAVVTRVRVAGATAVVYDRLKPSDSDKPGAAGHAGIEGLERTKGEPKIAWRTRLQTIAEVFELDSTA
;
A
#
# COMPACT_ATOMS: atom_id res chain seq x y z
N MET A 1 20.54 -13.20 -18.02
CA MET A 1 19.17 -12.65 -18.04
C MET A 1 18.77 -12.38 -16.60
N PRO A 2 18.41 -11.14 -16.22
CA PRO A 2 17.77 -10.92 -14.93
C PRO A 2 16.38 -11.59 -14.92
N PRO A 3 15.85 -12.01 -13.75
CA PRO A 3 14.58 -12.74 -13.67
C PRO A 3 13.39 -11.89 -14.11
N LYS A 4 12.42 -12.52 -14.77
CA LYS A 4 11.12 -11.97 -15.14
C LYS A 4 10.24 -11.82 -13.89
N ASP A 5 10.50 -10.81 -13.07
CA ASP A 5 9.56 -10.30 -12.06
C ASP A 5 9.64 -8.77 -12.04
N PHE A 6 9.21 -8.17 -13.14
CA PHE A 6 8.92 -6.74 -13.21
C PHE A 6 7.41 -6.60 -13.09
N THR A 7 6.97 -5.85 -12.08
CA THR A 7 5.63 -5.29 -12.04
C THR A 7 5.50 -4.51 -13.36
N PRO A 8 4.68 -4.98 -14.34
CA PRO A 8 4.71 -4.40 -15.69
C PRO A 8 4.40 -2.90 -15.65
N ASP A 9 4.89 -2.13 -16.64
CA ASP A 9 4.37 -0.79 -16.86
C ASP A 9 2.83 -0.83 -16.95
N GLY A 10 2.16 0.02 -16.18
CA GLY A 10 0.70 0.02 -16.07
C GLY A 10 0.12 -1.07 -15.16
N TRP A 11 0.93 -1.83 -14.42
CA TRP A 11 0.41 -2.70 -13.37
C TRP A 11 -0.28 -1.90 -12.27
N LYS A 12 -1.44 -2.41 -11.87
CA LYS A 12 -2.22 -1.88 -10.76
C LYS A 12 -2.42 -3.01 -9.75
N PRO A 13 -2.38 -2.71 -8.44
CA PRO A 13 -2.76 -3.70 -7.45
C PRO A 13 -4.20 -4.13 -7.70
N SER A 14 -4.49 -5.39 -7.48
CA SER A 14 -5.85 -5.89 -7.42
C SER A 14 -6.53 -5.45 -6.12
N HIS A 15 -7.87 -5.47 -6.08
CA HIS A 15 -8.60 -5.27 -4.82
C HIS A 15 -8.20 -6.27 -3.72
N GLN A 16 -7.66 -7.46 -4.09
CA GLN A 16 -7.20 -8.47 -3.14
C GLN A 16 -5.90 -8.05 -2.46
N GLU A 17 -5.04 -7.31 -3.16
CA GLU A 17 -3.78 -6.80 -2.60
C GLU A 17 -4.00 -5.58 -1.69
N LEU A 18 -5.17 -4.94 -1.80
CA LEU A 18 -5.64 -3.90 -0.89
C LEU A 18 -6.54 -4.44 0.23
N GLU A 19 -6.88 -5.73 0.22
CA GLU A 19 -7.63 -6.35 1.31
C GLU A 19 -6.69 -6.53 2.52
N PRO A 20 -7.02 -5.94 3.70
CA PRO A 20 -6.16 -6.12 4.86
C PRO A 20 -6.03 -7.60 5.24
N SER A 21 -4.79 -8.06 5.31
CA SER A 21 -4.44 -9.43 5.65
C SER A 21 -4.74 -9.73 7.13
N GLY A 22 -4.67 -11.02 7.50
CA GLY A 22 -4.76 -11.42 8.91
C GLY A 22 -3.65 -10.81 9.77
N ASP A 23 -2.47 -10.58 9.20
CA ASP A 23 -1.34 -9.97 9.90
C ASP A 23 -1.56 -8.46 10.11
N ASP A 24 -2.14 -7.77 9.13
CA ASP A 24 -2.47 -6.34 9.25
C ASP A 24 -3.49 -6.10 10.37
N LYS A 25 -4.51 -6.96 10.44
CA LYS A 25 -5.55 -6.92 11.49
C LYS A 25 -4.98 -7.24 12.87
N ARG A 26 -4.13 -8.27 12.96
CA ARG A 26 -3.48 -8.64 14.23
C ARG A 26 -2.57 -7.52 14.73
N HIS A 27 -1.78 -6.90 13.84
CA HIS A 27 -0.93 -5.77 14.20
C HIS A 27 -1.77 -4.57 14.68
N ALA A 28 -2.91 -4.29 14.03
CA ALA A 28 -3.84 -3.24 14.45
C ALA A 28 -4.35 -3.48 15.88
N GLU A 29 -4.77 -4.72 16.17
CA GLU A 29 -5.23 -5.14 17.49
C GLU A 29 -4.13 -5.02 18.55
N GLU A 30 -2.92 -5.52 18.27
CA GLU A 30 -1.78 -5.49 19.20
C GLU A 30 -1.28 -4.06 19.48
N SER A 31 -1.29 -3.19 18.46
CA SER A 31 -0.78 -1.82 18.57
C SER A 31 -1.83 -0.80 19.02
N GLY A 32 -3.11 -1.17 19.04
CA GLY A 32 -4.23 -0.25 19.26
C GLY A 32 -4.41 0.81 18.16
N ARG A 33 -3.80 0.60 16.99
CA ARG A 33 -3.88 1.50 15.83
C ARG A 33 -4.90 0.98 14.82
N PRO A 34 -5.43 1.83 13.91
CA PRO A 34 -6.26 1.37 12.81
C PRO A 34 -5.52 0.35 11.93
N THR A 35 -6.27 -0.58 11.33
CA THR A 35 -5.74 -1.51 10.33
C THR A 35 -5.21 -0.76 9.11
N ARG A 36 -3.98 -1.08 8.72
CA ARG A 36 -3.25 -0.43 7.63
C ARG A 36 -2.72 -1.45 6.64
N VAL A 37 -2.86 -1.16 5.35
CA VAL A 37 -2.12 -1.88 4.30
C VAL A 37 -0.85 -1.09 3.97
N SER A 38 0.32 -1.73 4.07
CA SER A 38 1.61 -1.10 3.80
C SER A 38 1.79 -0.78 2.31
N VAL A 39 2.27 0.43 2.05
CA VAL A 39 2.62 0.95 0.72
C VAL A 39 3.89 1.80 0.82
N TRP A 40 4.46 2.17 -0.33
CA TRP A 40 5.63 3.04 -0.41
C TRP A 40 5.38 4.25 -1.29
N ASP A 41 5.68 5.45 -0.82
CA ASP A 41 5.64 6.67 -1.61
C ASP A 41 6.74 6.67 -2.67
N ALA A 42 6.36 6.72 -3.95
CA ALA A 42 7.28 6.69 -5.07
C ALA A 42 8.01 8.02 -5.29
N VAL A 43 7.57 9.12 -4.65
CA VAL A 43 8.35 10.37 -4.59
C VAL A 43 9.58 10.22 -3.70
N LEU A 44 9.48 9.37 -2.66
CA LEU A 44 10.50 9.20 -1.62
C LEU A 44 11.25 7.88 -1.72
N THR A 45 10.71 6.90 -2.45
CA THR A 45 11.22 5.55 -2.50
C THR A 45 11.09 4.96 -3.89
N THR A 46 12.22 4.56 -4.46
CA THR A 46 12.23 3.81 -5.73
C THR A 46 11.65 2.41 -5.55
N ILE A 47 11.17 1.80 -6.64
CA ILE A 47 10.68 0.41 -6.62
C ILE A 47 11.77 -0.56 -6.10
N ALA A 48 13.03 -0.33 -6.47
CA ALA A 48 14.16 -1.17 -6.05
C ALA A 48 14.37 -1.11 -4.53
N GLU A 49 14.32 0.10 -3.95
CA GLU A 49 14.43 0.28 -2.50
C GLU A 49 13.22 -0.29 -1.76
N ALA A 50 12.00 -0.09 -2.27
CA ALA A 50 10.78 -0.66 -1.68
C ALA A 50 10.86 -2.20 -1.63
N ARG A 51 11.34 -2.83 -2.70
CA ARG A 51 11.57 -4.29 -2.78
C ARG A 51 12.64 -4.79 -1.82
N ALA A 52 13.61 -3.96 -1.43
CA ALA A 52 14.61 -4.37 -0.43
C ALA A 52 14.01 -4.65 0.96
N PHE A 53 12.80 -4.15 1.25
CA PHE A 53 12.10 -4.41 2.51
C PHE A 53 11.19 -5.64 2.46
N ARG A 54 10.75 -6.09 1.28
CA ARG A 54 9.80 -7.22 1.16
C ARG A 54 10.20 -8.16 0.02
N SER A 55 10.17 -9.46 0.30
CA SER A 55 10.34 -10.53 -0.69
C SER A 55 9.08 -10.79 -1.56
N ARG A 56 8.08 -9.92 -1.49
CA ARG A 56 6.76 -10.04 -2.14
C ARG A 56 6.50 -8.79 -3.00
N PRO A 57 5.50 -8.81 -3.91
CA PRO A 57 5.09 -7.62 -4.64
C PRO A 57 4.86 -6.44 -3.68
N VAL A 58 5.43 -5.29 -4.03
CA VAL A 58 5.36 -4.06 -3.23
C VAL A 58 4.46 -3.07 -3.94
N ILE A 59 3.52 -2.51 -3.19
CA ILE A 59 2.62 -1.46 -3.68
C ILE A 59 3.33 -0.12 -3.49
N THR A 60 3.58 0.61 -4.57
CA THR A 60 4.12 1.98 -4.53
C THR A 60 3.03 3.00 -4.92
N ILE A 61 3.13 4.23 -4.40
CA ILE A 61 2.21 5.36 -4.62
C ILE A 61 3.00 6.58 -5.09
N ALA A 62 2.93 6.97 -6.37
CA ALA A 62 3.76 8.07 -6.88
C ALA A 62 3.17 9.48 -6.70
N ALA A 63 1.85 9.63 -6.73
CA ALA A 63 1.20 10.94 -6.73
C ALA A 63 -0.18 10.92 -6.03
N VAL A 64 -0.45 9.87 -5.26
CA VAL A 64 -1.81 9.37 -5.07
C VAL A 64 -2.30 9.48 -3.64
N VAL A 65 -1.58 10.05 -2.67
CA VAL A 65 -2.13 10.20 -1.29
C VAL A 65 -3.49 10.91 -1.31
N THR A 66 -3.61 11.99 -2.09
CA THR A 66 -4.89 12.70 -2.28
C THR A 66 -5.89 11.86 -3.09
N ARG A 67 -5.45 11.19 -4.15
CA ARG A 67 -6.34 10.39 -5.03
C ARG A 67 -6.84 9.09 -4.38
N VAL A 68 -6.02 8.42 -3.55
CA VAL A 68 -6.36 7.25 -2.74
C VAL A 68 -7.42 7.63 -1.71
N ARG A 69 -7.30 8.82 -1.10
CA ARG A 69 -8.34 9.36 -0.21
C ARG A 69 -9.63 9.67 -0.97
N VAL A 70 -9.54 10.32 -2.13
CA VAL A 70 -10.71 10.57 -3.00
C VAL A 70 -11.38 9.28 -3.46
N ALA A 71 -10.62 8.21 -3.70
CA ALA A 71 -11.12 6.91 -4.11
C ALA A 71 -11.77 6.08 -2.98
N GLY A 72 -11.71 6.57 -1.72
CA GLY A 72 -12.44 5.96 -0.60
C GLY A 72 -11.57 5.39 0.52
N ALA A 73 -10.26 5.67 0.54
CA ALA A 73 -9.45 5.47 1.74
C ALA A 73 -9.66 6.61 2.74
N THR A 74 -9.53 6.32 4.03
CA THR A 74 -9.72 7.35 5.07
C THR A 74 -8.48 8.22 5.23
N ALA A 75 -7.30 7.59 5.24
CA ALA A 75 -6.02 8.25 5.40
C ALA A 75 -4.88 7.45 4.75
N VAL A 76 -3.79 8.15 4.47
CA VAL A 76 -2.47 7.56 4.24
C VAL A 76 -1.55 8.13 5.31
N VAL A 77 -0.93 7.26 6.10
CA VAL A 77 -0.13 7.63 7.27
C VAL A 77 1.31 7.21 7.02
N TYR A 78 2.23 8.16 7.04
CA TYR A 78 3.66 7.86 6.98
C TYR A 78 4.12 7.37 8.35
N ASP A 79 4.38 6.08 8.43
CA ASP A 79 4.84 5.44 9.66
C ASP A 79 6.30 5.04 9.47
N ARG A 80 7.13 5.45 10.42
CA ARG A 80 8.50 4.93 10.47
C ARG A 80 8.45 3.41 10.61
N LEU A 81 9.25 2.74 9.78
CA LEU A 81 9.55 1.33 9.96
C LEU A 81 10.18 1.10 11.34
N LYS A 82 10.25 -0.16 11.77
CA LYS A 82 10.99 -0.51 12.99
C LYS A 82 12.42 0.08 12.95
N PRO A 83 13.04 0.39 14.10
CA PRO A 83 14.33 1.08 14.13
C PRO A 83 15.42 0.41 13.27
N SER A 84 15.46 -0.93 13.22
CA SER A 84 16.43 -1.68 12.40
C SER A 84 16.33 -1.43 10.90
N ASP A 85 15.19 -0.90 10.44
CA ASP A 85 14.87 -0.65 9.04
C ASP A 85 14.75 0.85 8.73
N SER A 86 14.77 1.73 9.74
CA SER A 86 14.54 3.18 9.57
C SER A 86 15.65 3.89 8.81
N ASP A 87 16.89 3.37 8.85
CA ASP A 87 18.05 3.95 8.18
C ASP A 87 18.30 3.36 6.78
N LYS A 88 17.47 2.40 6.35
CA LYS A 88 17.63 1.77 5.03
C LYS A 88 17.13 2.70 3.91
N PRO A 89 17.79 2.70 2.74
CA PRO A 89 17.29 3.42 1.56
C PRO A 89 15.82 3.08 1.29
N GLY A 90 15.00 4.11 1.03
CA GLY A 90 13.56 3.97 0.81
C GLY A 90 12.69 3.81 2.07
N ALA A 91 13.25 3.81 3.29
CA ALA A 91 12.45 3.75 4.52
C ALA A 91 11.55 4.98 4.71
N ALA A 92 11.99 6.14 4.22
CA ALA A 92 11.29 7.42 4.36
C ALA A 92 9.93 7.45 3.64
N GLY A 93 9.77 6.68 2.55
CA GLY A 93 8.51 6.60 1.83
C GLY A 93 7.54 5.54 2.36
N HIS A 94 7.89 4.75 3.39
CA HIS A 94 6.96 3.76 3.93
C HIS A 94 5.71 4.43 4.52
N ALA A 95 4.54 3.97 4.12
CA ALA A 95 3.25 4.46 4.58
C ALA A 95 2.24 3.33 4.76
N GLY A 96 1.16 3.61 5.50
CA GLY A 96 0.01 2.73 5.67
C GLY A 96 -1.27 3.38 5.17
N ILE A 97 -2.09 2.64 4.41
CA ILE A 97 -3.41 3.09 3.97
C ILE A 97 -4.47 2.59 4.96
N GLU A 98 -5.24 3.52 5.53
CA GLU A 98 -6.32 3.24 6.46
C GLU A 98 -7.70 3.23 5.78
N GLY A 99 -8.67 2.60 6.46
CA GLY A 99 -10.07 2.60 6.02
C GLY A 99 -10.38 1.55 4.96
N LEU A 100 -9.48 0.60 4.70
CA LEU A 100 -9.67 -0.48 3.72
C LEU A 100 -10.50 -1.65 4.27
N GLU A 101 -10.76 -1.68 5.57
CA GLU A 101 -11.60 -2.70 6.19
C GLU A 101 -13.07 -2.57 5.76
N ARG A 102 -13.75 -3.70 5.73
CA ARG A 102 -15.20 -3.73 5.55
C ARG A 102 -15.87 -3.24 6.83
N THR A 103 -16.68 -2.21 6.71
CA THR A 103 -17.43 -1.66 7.85
C THR A 103 -18.61 -2.56 8.25
N LYS A 104 -19.07 -2.46 9.50
CA LYS A 104 -20.20 -3.25 9.99
C LYS A 104 -21.47 -2.90 9.20
N GLY A 105 -22.05 -3.89 8.53
CA GLY A 105 -23.24 -3.72 7.69
C GLY A 105 -22.94 -3.39 6.22
N GLU A 106 -21.69 -3.14 5.84
CA GLU A 106 -21.32 -2.92 4.44
C GLU A 106 -21.41 -4.24 3.65
N PRO A 107 -22.17 -4.26 2.53
CA PRO A 107 -22.22 -5.42 1.66
C PRO A 107 -20.83 -5.75 1.09
N LYS A 108 -20.50 -7.04 1.02
CA LYS A 108 -19.20 -7.51 0.50
C LYS A 108 -18.90 -6.98 -0.90
N ILE A 109 -19.92 -6.86 -1.75
CA ILE A 109 -19.76 -6.34 -3.11
C ILE A 109 -19.40 -4.85 -3.10
N ALA A 110 -20.08 -4.04 -2.28
CA ALA A 110 -19.81 -2.60 -2.16
C ALA A 110 -18.39 -2.34 -1.67
N TRP A 111 -17.96 -3.08 -0.65
CA TRP A 111 -16.60 -3.04 -0.14
C TRP A 111 -15.56 -3.40 -1.20
N ARG A 112 -15.78 -4.49 -1.96
CA ARG A 112 -14.87 -4.88 -3.06
C ARG A 112 -14.80 -3.82 -4.16
N THR A 113 -15.93 -3.24 -4.54
CA THR A 113 -15.97 -2.14 -5.52
C THR A 113 -15.16 -0.96 -5.02
N ARG A 114 -15.29 -0.58 -3.74
CA ARG A 114 -14.48 0.48 -3.14
C ARG A 114 -12.99 0.18 -3.20
N LEU A 115 -12.56 -1.03 -2.82
CA LEU A 115 -11.16 -1.44 -2.95
C LEU A 115 -10.67 -1.42 -4.41
N GLN A 116 -11.52 -1.82 -5.37
CA GLN A 116 -11.20 -1.76 -6.80
C GLN A 116 -10.99 -0.31 -7.27
N THR A 117 -11.86 0.63 -6.86
CA THR A 117 -11.69 2.05 -7.17
C THR A 117 -10.41 2.62 -6.58
N ILE A 118 -10.06 2.22 -5.36
CA ILE A 118 -8.78 2.62 -4.74
C ILE A 118 -7.60 2.03 -5.52
N ALA A 119 -7.65 0.76 -5.91
CA ALA A 119 -6.64 0.11 -6.76
C ALA A 119 -6.41 0.83 -8.10
N GLU A 120 -7.47 1.36 -8.70
CA GLU A 120 -7.41 2.02 -10.00
C GLU A 120 -6.62 3.33 -10.01
N VAL A 121 -6.48 3.99 -8.86
CA VAL A 121 -5.75 5.26 -8.77
C VAL A 121 -4.26 5.11 -8.53
N PHE A 122 -3.77 3.90 -8.21
CA PHE A 122 -2.34 3.66 -8.10
C PHE A 122 -1.68 3.80 -9.46
N GLU A 123 -0.69 4.70 -9.54
CA GLU A 123 0.20 4.86 -10.68
C GLU A 123 1.56 4.30 -10.28
N LEU A 124 2.08 3.37 -11.09
CA LEU A 124 3.51 3.12 -11.16
C LEU A 124 4.10 4.25 -11.98
N ASP A 125 4.99 5.05 -11.39
CA ASP A 125 5.79 5.98 -12.18
C ASP A 125 6.78 5.12 -12.99
N SER A 126 6.52 4.99 -14.28
CA SER A 126 7.39 4.30 -15.25
C SER A 126 8.66 5.10 -15.56
N THR A 127 8.85 6.27 -14.94
CA THR A 127 9.94 7.19 -15.25
C THR A 127 10.80 7.53 -14.04
N ALA A 128 11.80 6.67 -13.76
CA ALA A 128 13.04 7.05 -13.08
C ALA A 128 14.19 6.14 -13.54
#